data_AF-A0A8X6MWE6-F1
#
_entry.id   AF-A0A8X6MWE6-F1
#
_cell.length_a   1.000
_cell.length_b   1.000
_cell.length_c   1.000
_cell.angle_alpha   90.00
_cell.angle_beta   90.00
_cell.angle_gamma   90.00
#
_symmetry.space_group_name_H-M   'P 1'
#
loop_
_entity.id
_entity.type
_entity.pdbx_description
1 polymer ?
#
loop_
_entity_poly.entity_id
_entity_poly.type
_entity_poly.pdbx_seq_one_letter_code
_entity_poly.pdbx_strand_id
1 'polypeptide(L)'
;YFIFPFKSEYSSVLKNHKQLEAILHEMINHHKSTYDEENMRDIIDEYFKERDIRRKKGDKTAQYFTDRALIGTLTQFVGDGVFAVAAAVNFSLKCLMEHPEEQEKIYREIVEVVGLDRQPTIEDKSKLTYLNAFIQEAFRLTDFISFFPSQECVSKF
;
A
#
# COMPACT_ATOMS: atom_id res chain seq x y z
N TYR A 1 14.83 -1.05 2.01
CA TYR A 1 14.86 -2.43 1.49
C TYR A 1 16.28 -2.96 1.47
N PHE A 2 16.50 -4.19 1.94
CA PHE A 2 17.78 -4.87 1.75
C PHE A 2 17.82 -5.44 0.33
N ILE A 3 18.71 -4.90 -0.51
CA ILE A 3 18.86 -5.36 -1.90
C ILE A 3 20.05 -6.31 -1.94
N PHE A 4 19.82 -7.58 -2.26
CA PHE A 4 20.87 -8.60 -2.26
C PHE A 4 21.92 -8.32 -3.36
N PRO A 5 23.20 -8.08 -3.01
CA PRO A 5 24.24 -7.65 -3.95
C PRO A 5 24.66 -8.71 -4.97
N PHE A 6 24.22 -9.97 -4.78
CA PHE A 6 24.61 -11.11 -5.60
C PHE A 6 23.55 -11.53 -6.64
N LYS A 7 22.43 -10.79 -6.76
CA LYS A 7 21.42 -11.06 -7.81
C LYS A 7 21.79 -10.35 -9.12
N SER A 8 21.52 -10.99 -10.26
CA SER A 8 21.80 -10.47 -11.61
C SER A 8 21.20 -9.10 -11.87
N GLU A 9 20.08 -8.78 -11.23
CA GLU A 9 19.34 -7.53 -11.42
C GLU A 9 19.77 -6.41 -10.45
N TYR A 10 20.78 -6.64 -9.61
CA TYR A 10 21.18 -5.71 -8.52
C TYR A 10 21.38 -4.27 -9.01
N SER A 11 22.14 -4.07 -10.09
CA SER A 11 22.40 -2.74 -10.66
C SER A 11 21.13 -2.05 -11.14
N SER A 12 20.20 -2.80 -11.72
CA SER A 12 18.90 -2.28 -12.19
C SER A 12 18.01 -1.89 -11.01
N VAL A 13 17.95 -2.73 -9.97
CA VAL A 13 17.18 -2.43 -8.76
C VAL A 13 17.72 -1.18 -8.06
N LEU A 14 19.04 -1.02 -7.95
CA LEU A 14 19.64 0.20 -7.40
C LEU A 14 19.31 1.44 -8.23
N LYS A 15 19.35 1.34 -9.56
CA LYS A 15 18.97 2.45 -10.45
C LYS A 15 17.52 2.86 -10.23
N ASN A 16 16.61 1.89 -10.21
CA ASN A 16 15.18 2.15 -10.00
C ASN A 16 14.90 2.72 -8.61
N HIS A 17 15.59 2.22 -7.58
CA HIS A 17 15.46 2.74 -6.23
C HIS A 17 15.88 4.21 -6.14
N LYS A 18 17.00 4.59 -6.75
CA LYS A 18 17.45 5.99 -6.82
C LYS A 18 16.46 6.88 -7.57
N GLN A 19 15.85 6.38 -8.64
CA GLN A 19 14.81 7.12 -9.38
C GLN A 19 13.57 7.34 -8.52
N LEU A 20 13.12 6.31 -7.78
CA LEU A 20 12.00 6.43 -6.84
C LEU A 20 12.30 7.46 -5.74
N GLU A 21 13.48 7.39 -5.12
CA GLU A 21 13.88 8.37 -4.11
C GLU A 21 13.89 9.80 -4.67
N ALA A 22 14.38 10.01 -5.90
CA ALA A 22 14.39 11.32 -6.53
C ALA A 22 12.96 11.89 -6.72
N ILE A 23 12.01 11.06 -7.16
CA ILE A 23 10.60 11.45 -7.30
C ILE A 23 10.00 11.79 -5.93
N LEU A 24 10.25 10.98 -4.91
CA LEU A 24 9.75 11.22 -3.55
C LEU A 24 10.35 12.50 -2.95
N HIS A 25 11.63 12.78 -3.22
CA HIS A 25 12.28 14.04 -2.83
C HIS A 25 11.60 15.25 -3.46
N GLU A 26 11.34 15.19 -4.78
CA GLU A 26 10.64 16.26 -5.49
C GLU A 26 9.24 16.49 -4.91
N MET A 27 8.49 15.41 -4.69
CA MET A 27 7.15 15.45 -4.09
C MET A 27 7.16 16.08 -2.70
N ILE A 28 8.10 15.69 -1.83
CA ILE A 28 8.24 16.27 -0.48
C ILE A 28 8.60 17.75 -0.54
N ASN A 29 9.50 18.14 -1.45
CA ASN A 29 9.88 19.54 -1.60
C ASN A 29 8.72 20.39 -2.12
N HIS A 30 7.93 19.86 -3.04
CA HIS A 30 6.68 20.50 -3.48
C HIS A 30 5.72 20.66 -2.30
N HIS A 31 5.52 19.61 -1.49
CA HIS A 31 4.63 19.71 -0.32
C HIS A 31 5.08 20.78 0.66
N LYS A 32 6.40 20.89 0.93
CA LYS A 32 6.95 21.95 1.79
C LYS A 32 6.71 23.36 1.23
N SER A 33 6.85 23.56 -0.07
CA SER A 33 6.70 24.89 -0.67
C SER A 33 5.25 25.37 -0.76
N THR A 34 4.30 24.45 -0.65
CA THR A 34 2.86 24.68 -0.77
C THR A 34 2.10 24.23 0.49
N TYR A 35 2.82 24.08 1.61
CA TYR A 35 2.24 23.62 2.87
C TYR A 35 1.27 24.69 3.43
N ASP A 36 0.07 24.24 3.78
CA ASP A 36 -0.98 25.08 4.35
C ASP A 36 -1.63 24.34 5.53
N GLU A 37 -1.44 24.84 6.76
CA GLU A 37 -1.92 24.20 8.00
C GLU A 37 -3.46 24.06 8.04
N GLU A 38 -4.18 24.90 7.30
CA GLU A 38 -5.64 24.88 7.21
C GLU A 38 -6.16 23.89 6.14
N ASN A 39 -5.27 23.41 5.26
CA ASN A 39 -5.61 22.53 4.15
C ASN A 39 -4.61 21.39 3.99
N MET A 40 -4.77 20.34 4.80
CA MET A 40 -3.96 19.12 4.72
C MET A 40 -4.35 18.31 3.48
N ARG A 41 -3.40 18.10 2.57
CA ARG A 41 -3.67 17.36 1.32
C ARG A 41 -3.58 15.85 1.49
N ASP A 42 -2.55 15.38 2.18
CA ASP A 42 -2.26 13.97 2.34
C ASP A 42 -1.34 13.68 3.55
N ILE A 43 -0.85 12.43 3.62
CA ILE A 43 0.02 11.94 4.70
C ILE A 43 1.33 12.73 4.85
N ILE A 44 1.82 13.39 3.80
CA ILE A 44 3.05 14.20 3.85
C ILE A 44 2.81 15.48 4.65
N ASP A 45 1.69 16.17 4.38
CA ASP A 45 1.32 17.37 5.14
C ASP A 45 1.01 17.02 6.59
N GLU A 46 0.29 15.93 6.83
CA GLU A 46 0.01 15.44 8.18
C GLU A 46 1.31 15.09 8.92
N TYR A 47 2.30 14.51 8.22
CA TYR A 47 3.62 14.26 8.80
C TYR A 47 4.32 15.55 9.23
N PHE A 48 4.25 16.61 8.41
CA PHE A 48 4.83 17.91 8.77
C PHE A 48 4.12 18.54 9.97
N LYS A 49 2.79 18.51 10.00
CA LYS A 49 1.98 18.99 11.12
C LYS A 49 2.35 18.27 12.41
N GLU A 50 2.40 16.94 12.37
CA GLU A 50 2.66 16.10 13.54
C GLU A 50 4.12 16.24 14.02
N ARG A 51 5.05 16.51 13.11
CA ARG A 51 6.43 16.90 13.45
C ARG A 51 6.47 18.22 14.21
N ASP A 52 5.73 19.23 13.76
CA ASP A 52 5.75 20.57 14.37
C ASP A 52 5.00 20.61 15.70
N ILE A 53 3.91 19.85 15.85
CA ILE A 53 3.22 19.65 17.13
C ILE A 53 4.18 19.08 18.18
N ARG A 54 4.94 18.03 17.84
CA ARG A 54 5.92 17.44 18.76
C ARG A 54 7.01 18.42 19.18
N ARG A 55 7.53 19.20 18.22
CA ARG A 55 8.54 20.25 18.49
C ARG A 55 7.99 21.30 19.46
N LYS A 56 6.77 21.81 19.22
CA LYS A 56 6.10 22.80 20.09
C LYS A 56 5.92 22.27 21.52
N LYS A 57 5.68 20.96 21.68
CA LYS A 57 5.52 20.30 23.00
C LYS A 57 6.85 19.95 23.68
N GLY A 58 8.00 20.16 23.04
CA GLY A 58 9.29 19.71 23.56
C GLY A 58 9.46 18.19 23.61
N ASP A 59 8.71 17.46 22.78
CA ASP A 59 8.79 15.99 22.70
C ASP A 59 10.12 15.58 22.05
N LYS A 60 10.93 14.80 22.79
CA LYS A 60 12.23 14.30 22.33
C LYS A 60 12.12 13.40 21.10
N THR A 61 10.96 12.79 20.84
CA THR A 61 10.75 11.96 19.65
C THR A 61 10.67 12.77 18.36
N ALA A 62 10.46 14.09 18.44
CA ALA A 62 10.48 14.99 17.27
C ALA A 62 11.76 14.87 16.44
N GLN A 63 12.89 14.52 17.08
CA GLN A 63 14.17 14.34 16.39
C GLN A 63 14.15 13.21 15.35
N TYR A 64 13.25 12.23 15.50
CA TYR A 64 13.12 11.11 14.57
C TYR A 64 12.23 11.45 13.35
N PHE A 65 11.50 12.57 13.40
CA PHE A 65 10.65 13.04 12.30
C PHE A 65 11.47 13.79 11.24
N THR A 66 12.38 13.08 10.59
CA THR A 66 13.27 13.65 9.56
C THR A 66 12.72 13.42 8.16
N ASP A 67 13.11 14.26 7.20
CA ASP A 67 12.72 14.05 5.81
C ASP A 67 13.24 12.70 5.27
N ARG A 68 14.41 12.25 5.75
CA ARG A 68 14.94 10.92 5.42
C ARG A 68 14.03 9.80 5.93
N ALA A 69 13.51 9.92 7.16
CA ALA A 69 12.56 8.97 7.69
C ALA A 69 11.26 8.97 6.87
N LEU A 70 10.74 10.14 6.50
CA LEU A 70 9.57 10.26 5.63
C LEU A 70 9.78 9.60 4.27
N ILE A 71 10.93 9.81 3.62
CA ILE A 71 11.26 9.15 2.34
C ILE A 71 11.31 7.64 2.50
N GLY A 72 11.94 7.15 3.57
CA GLY A 72 11.97 5.72 3.88
C GLY A 72 10.55 5.15 4.04
N THR A 73 9.69 5.84 4.79
CA THR A 73 8.29 5.46 4.99
C THR A 73 7.50 5.44 3.67
N LEU A 74 7.60 6.50 2.86
CA LEU A 74 6.89 6.57 1.58
C LEU A 74 7.41 5.53 0.58
N THR A 75 8.72 5.28 0.56
CA THR A 75 9.33 4.24 -0.27
C THR A 75 8.79 2.86 0.12
N GLN A 76 8.67 2.58 1.41
CA GLN A 76 8.10 1.34 1.91
C GLN A 76 6.61 1.25 1.57
N PHE A 77 5.84 2.31 1.80
CA PHE A 77 4.40 2.35 1.53
C PHE A 77 4.08 2.06 0.05
N VAL A 78 4.82 2.69 -0.86
CA VAL A 78 4.68 2.46 -2.31
C VAL A 78 5.10 1.04 -2.68
N GLY A 79 6.27 0.58 -2.21
CA GLY A 79 6.79 -0.75 -2.54
C GLY A 79 5.87 -1.87 -2.08
N ASP A 80 5.47 -1.84 -0.82
CA ASP A 80 4.63 -2.87 -0.21
C ASP A 80 3.20 -2.83 -0.78
N GLY A 81 2.62 -1.63 -0.91
CA GLY A 81 1.25 -1.45 -1.37
C GLY A 81 1.05 -1.87 -2.83
N VAL A 82 1.93 -1.41 -3.73
CA VAL A 82 1.79 -1.71 -5.16
C VAL A 82 2.00 -3.19 -5.44
N PHE A 83 3.05 -3.79 -4.85
CA PHE A 83 3.36 -5.20 -5.07
C PHE A 83 2.25 -6.11 -4.56
N ALA A 84 1.77 -5.88 -3.33
CA ALA A 84 0.75 -6.73 -2.71
C ALA A 84 -0.58 -6.67 -3.47
N VAL A 85 -1.04 -5.47 -3.85
CA VAL A 85 -2.29 -5.30 -4.59
C VAL A 85 -2.20 -5.90 -5.99
N ALA A 86 -1.11 -5.67 -6.71
CA ALA A 86 -0.92 -6.22 -8.06
C ALA A 86 -0.96 -7.75 -8.06
N ALA A 87 -0.30 -8.38 -7.09
CA ALA A 87 -0.31 -9.83 -6.97
C ALA A 87 -1.67 -10.40 -6.57
N ALA A 88 -2.34 -9.76 -5.60
CA ALA A 88 -3.69 -10.14 -5.18
C ALA A 88 -4.69 -10.12 -6.35
N VAL A 89 -4.64 -9.06 -7.17
CA VAL A 89 -5.48 -8.93 -8.37
C VAL A 89 -5.12 -10.00 -9.40
N ASN A 90 -3.83 -10.19 -9.70
CA ASN A 90 -3.38 -11.19 -10.68
C ASN A 90 -3.81 -12.61 -10.29
N PHE A 91 -3.67 -12.97 -9.01
CA PHE A 91 -4.09 -14.29 -8.53
C PHE A 91 -5.62 -14.43 -8.59
N SER A 92 -6.37 -13.42 -8.16
CA SER A 92 -7.83 -13.45 -8.23
C SER A 92 -8.31 -13.63 -9.67
N LEU A 93 -7.70 -12.95 -10.64
CA LEU A 93 -8.00 -13.11 -12.07
C LEU A 93 -7.63 -14.51 -12.57
N LYS A 94 -6.50 -15.07 -12.13
CA LYS A 94 -6.14 -16.45 -12.44
C LYS A 94 -7.21 -17.43 -11.97
N CYS A 95 -7.67 -17.32 -10.72
CA CYS A 95 -8.74 -18.17 -10.19
C CYS A 95 -10.04 -18.02 -10.99
N LEU A 96 -10.41 -16.81 -11.39
CA LEU A 96 -11.60 -16.61 -12.23
C LEU A 96 -11.48 -17.31 -13.60
N MET A 97 -10.30 -17.26 -14.22
CA MET A 97 -10.06 -17.93 -15.50
C MET A 97 -10.09 -19.47 -15.38
N GLU A 98 -9.66 -20.02 -14.24
CA GLU A 98 -9.68 -21.46 -13.97
C GLU A 98 -11.06 -21.97 -13.55
N HIS A 99 -11.95 -21.07 -13.07
CA HIS A 99 -13.29 -21.38 -12.54
C HIS A 99 -14.37 -20.51 -13.19
N PRO A 100 -14.69 -20.71 -14.49
CA PRO A 100 -15.67 -19.90 -15.22
C PRO A 100 -17.08 -19.96 -14.61
N GLU A 101 -17.45 -21.07 -13.96
CA GLU A 101 -18.71 -21.20 -13.23
C GLU A 101 -18.81 -20.24 -12.03
N GLU A 102 -17.68 -19.95 -11.39
CA GLU A 102 -17.60 -19.01 -10.27
C GLU A 102 -17.61 -17.56 -10.78
N GLN A 103 -16.92 -17.30 -11.89
CA GLN A 103 -16.96 -16.01 -12.58
C GLN A 103 -18.40 -15.62 -12.97
N GLU A 104 -19.19 -16.55 -13.51
CA GLU A 104 -20.58 -16.29 -13.91
C GLU A 104 -21.47 -15.93 -12.70
N LYS A 105 -21.30 -16.62 -11.55
CA LYS A 105 -22.04 -16.31 -10.32
C LYS A 105 -21.69 -14.91 -9.80
N ILE A 106 -20.41 -14.56 -9.81
CA ILE A 106 -19.92 -13.23 -9.42
C ILE A 106 -20.50 -12.16 -10.34
N TYR A 107 -20.50 -12.40 -11.65
CA TYR A 107 -21.07 -11.46 -12.61
C TYR A 107 -22.57 -11.22 -12.34
N ARG A 108 -23.35 -12.28 -12.10
CA ARG A 108 -24.77 -12.17 -11.75
C ARG A 108 -25.00 -11.37 -10.48
N GLU A 109 -24.22 -11.66 -9.43
CA GLU A 109 -24.30 -10.90 -8.17
C GLU A 109 -24.02 -9.41 -8.40
N ILE A 110 -22.98 -9.08 -9.18
CA ILE A 110 -22.65 -7.69 -9.49
C ILE A 110 -23.78 -7.02 -10.27
N VAL A 111 -24.34 -7.68 -11.30
CA VAL A 111 -25.44 -7.13 -12.08
C VAL A 111 -26.70 -6.92 -11.23
N GLU A 112 -27.00 -7.84 -10.32
CA GLU A 112 -28.16 -7.74 -9.42
C GLU A 112 -28.01 -6.61 -8.40
N VAL A 113 -26.83 -6.47 -7.79
CA VAL A 113 -26.58 -5.51 -6.70
C VAL A 113 -26.25 -4.10 -7.22
N VAL A 114 -25.39 -4.02 -8.25
CA VAL A 114 -24.85 -2.75 -8.76
C VAL A 114 -25.66 -2.24 -9.93
N GLY A 115 -26.13 -3.14 -10.80
CA GLY A 115 -26.72 -2.80 -12.10
C GLY A 115 -25.67 -2.51 -13.17
N LEU A 116 -26.14 -2.21 -14.39
CA LEU A 116 -25.28 -1.91 -15.55
C LEU A 116 -25.07 -0.40 -15.79
N ASP A 117 -25.86 0.44 -15.12
CA ASP A 117 -25.94 1.88 -15.41
C ASP A 117 -24.96 2.74 -14.60
N ARG A 118 -24.24 2.13 -13.64
CA ARG A 118 -23.30 2.84 -12.76
C ARG A 118 -22.08 2.01 -12.41
N GLN A 119 -21.05 2.70 -11.92
CA GLN A 119 -19.85 2.05 -11.38
C GLN A 119 -20.12 1.51 -9.96
N PRO A 120 -19.42 0.43 -9.55
CA PRO A 120 -19.45 -0.05 -8.17
C PRO A 120 -18.91 1.00 -7.19
N THR A 121 -19.44 0.99 -5.97
CA THR A 121 -19.03 1.87 -4.86
C THR A 121 -18.62 1.02 -3.63
N ILE A 122 -18.00 1.63 -2.63
CA ILE A 122 -17.58 0.88 -1.43
C ILE A 122 -18.77 0.38 -0.62
N GLU A 123 -19.90 1.08 -0.70
CA GLU A 123 -21.15 0.73 -0.04
C GLU A 123 -21.73 -0.59 -0.57
N ASP A 124 -21.52 -0.89 -1.85
CA ASP A 124 -21.97 -2.13 -2.50
C ASP A 124 -21.24 -3.36 -1.95
N LYS A 125 -20.02 -3.19 -1.44
CA LYS A 125 -19.21 -4.29 -0.91
C LYS A 125 -19.96 -5.14 0.11
N SER A 126 -20.77 -4.52 0.97
CA SER A 126 -21.56 -5.24 1.99
C SER A 126 -22.63 -6.17 1.42
N LYS A 127 -23.06 -5.92 0.18
CA LYS A 127 -24.10 -6.68 -0.53
C LYS A 127 -23.52 -7.74 -1.48
N LEU A 128 -22.30 -7.52 -1.97
CA LEU A 128 -21.53 -8.43 -2.84
C LEU A 128 -20.91 -9.59 -2.03
N THR A 129 -21.77 -10.39 -1.41
CA THR A 129 -21.37 -11.43 -0.43
C THR A 129 -20.56 -12.55 -1.09
N TYR A 130 -20.98 -12.98 -2.28
CA TYR A 130 -20.33 -14.03 -3.05
C TYR A 130 -18.95 -13.59 -3.55
N LEU A 131 -18.84 -12.38 -4.12
CA LEU A 131 -17.56 -11.80 -4.51
C LEU A 131 -16.60 -11.70 -3.31
N ASN A 132 -17.08 -11.25 -2.15
CA ASN A 132 -16.25 -11.18 -0.94
C ASN A 132 -15.76 -12.57 -0.52
N ALA A 133 -16.64 -13.59 -0.56
CA ALA A 133 -16.28 -14.96 -0.25
C ALA A 133 -15.24 -15.51 -1.23
N PHE A 134 -15.40 -15.23 -2.53
CA PHE A 134 -14.44 -15.60 -3.56
C PHE A 134 -13.07 -14.98 -3.34
N ILE A 135 -12.99 -13.67 -3.04
CA ILE A 135 -11.71 -12.99 -2.78
C ILE A 135 -11.00 -13.62 -1.56
N GLN A 136 -11.75 -13.91 -0.50
CA GLN A 136 -11.21 -14.59 0.69
C GLN A 136 -10.67 -15.98 0.35
N GLU A 137 -11.39 -16.75 -0.47
CA GLU A 137 -10.96 -18.08 -0.88
C GLU A 137 -9.74 -18.03 -1.80
N ALA A 138 -9.69 -17.07 -2.73
CA ALA A 138 -8.51 -16.84 -3.56
C ALA A 138 -7.28 -16.55 -2.68
N PHE A 139 -7.42 -15.69 -1.67
CA PHE A 139 -6.31 -15.41 -0.74
C PHE A 139 -5.93 -16.64 0.10
N ARG A 140 -6.89 -17.46 0.53
CA ARG A 140 -6.62 -18.71 1.25
C ARG A 140 -5.82 -19.71 0.41
N LEU A 141 -6.04 -19.74 -0.90
CA LEU A 141 -5.35 -20.62 -1.84
C LEU A 141 -3.97 -20.08 -2.27
N THR A 142 -3.66 -18.82 -1.98
CA THR A 142 -2.40 -18.22 -2.39
C THR A 142 -1.36 -18.24 -1.27
N ASP A 143 -0.21 -18.86 -1.54
CA ASP A 143 0.99 -18.70 -0.70
C ASP A 143 1.79 -17.44 -1.08
N PHE A 144 1.14 -16.29 -1.31
CA PHE A 144 1.77 -15.11 -1.90
C PHE A 144 2.87 -14.49 -1.00
N ILE A 145 2.73 -14.62 0.32
CA ILE A 145 3.69 -14.10 1.30
C ILE A 145 4.29 -15.27 2.06
N SER A 146 5.27 -15.94 1.45
CA SER A 146 6.07 -16.97 2.14
C SER A 146 7.18 -16.38 3.03
N PHE A 147 7.35 -15.05 3.02
CA PHE A 147 8.37 -14.34 3.80
C PHE A 147 7.71 -13.38 4.79
N PHE A 148 7.54 -13.83 6.03
CA PHE A 148 7.28 -12.93 7.15
C PHE A 148 8.63 -12.54 7.76
N PRO A 149 8.86 -11.24 8.06
CA PRO A 149 10.02 -10.84 8.86
C PRO A 149 10.06 -11.66 10.15
N SER A 150 11.25 -12.11 10.55
CA SER A 150 11.42 -12.84 11.80
C SER A 150 10.90 -12.00 12.96
N GLN A 151 10.01 -12.58 13.75
CA GLN A 151 9.58 -11.95 14.99
C GLN A 151 10.66 -12.16 16.05
N GLU A 152 11.04 -11.08 16.73
CA GLU A 152 11.98 -11.12 17.85
C GLU A 152 11.22 -10.86 19.16
N CYS A 153 11.46 -11.69 20.18
CA CYS A 153 10.91 -11.46 21.51
C CYS A 153 11.68 -10.32 22.18
N VAL A 154 11.02 -9.18 22.36
CA VAL A 154 11.57 -8.09 23.16
C VAL A 154 11.31 -8.38 24.64
N SER A 155 12.32 -8.89 25.35
CA SER A 155 12.26 -9.00 26.81
C SER A 155 12.27 -7.61 27.44
N LYS A 156 11.08 -7.08 27.71
CA LYS A 156 10.90 -5.89 28.56
C LYS A 156 9.67 -6.08 29.45
N PHE A 157 9.91 -6.65 30.62
CA PHE A 157 9.16 -6.33 31.84
C PHE A 157 10.16 -5.74 32.83
#